data_AF-A0A0B6F177-F1
#
_entry.id   AF-A0A0B6F177-F1
#
_cell.length_a   1.000
_cell.length_b   1.000
_cell.length_c   1.000
_cell.angle_alpha   90.00
_cell.angle_beta   90.00
_cell.angle_gamma   90.00
#
_symmetry.space_group_name_H-M   'P 1'
#
loop_
_entity.id
_entity.type
_entity.pdbx_description
1 polymer ?
#
loop_
_entity_poly.entity_id
_entity_poly.type
_entity_poly.pdbx_seq_one_letter_code
_entity_poly.pdbx_strand_id
1 'polypeptide(L)'
;MVAGKSAARLLGLWVLPPKNESITLVRKSKSLPTKAAQDPRVRYRKMWLPAEHIVDVDGVRSTNVARTCVDIARMVSLEEGIMAMDSALVHKLVTHDELSGMVLQLSRAKGIARARLAVQFASALAESPYESYARGILIAEGLGSKIIAQYSFANGYRVDLCIDDAVVIEIDGHVKYDGTTYGKPVDEVIRAERQREKHIQNLGFVVLRYSPSELLYERPRVVSEVRAALKAVRLRRSA
;
A
#
# COMPACT_ATOMS: atom_id res chain seq x y z
N MET A 1 4.38 -8.88 23.47
CA MET A 1 4.68 -7.71 22.63
C MET A 1 3.86 -7.82 21.36
N VAL A 2 3.41 -6.69 20.82
CA VAL A 2 2.64 -6.68 19.57
C VAL A 2 3.59 -6.69 18.36
N ALA A 3 3.12 -7.21 17.22
CA ALA A 3 3.87 -7.23 15.97
C ALA A 3 2.93 -7.10 14.77
N GLY A 4 3.50 -6.98 13.57
CA GLY A 4 2.74 -6.90 12.31
C GLY A 4 1.77 -5.72 12.30
N LYS A 5 0.57 -5.93 11.76
CA LYS A 5 -0.44 -4.86 11.63
C LYS A 5 -0.92 -4.27 12.97
N SER A 6 -0.83 -5.01 14.08
CA SER A 6 -1.11 -4.46 15.41
C SER A 6 -0.02 -3.48 15.86
N ALA A 7 1.25 -3.83 15.64
CA ALA A 7 2.37 -2.93 15.88
C ALA A 7 2.30 -1.69 14.96
N ALA A 8 1.97 -1.88 13.69
CA ALA A 8 1.85 -0.79 12.72
C ALA A 8 0.86 0.28 13.16
N ARG A 9 -0.29 -0.12 13.72
CA ARG A 9 -1.27 0.83 14.27
C ARG A 9 -0.73 1.63 15.45
N LEU A 10 0.00 0.98 16.36
CA LEU A 10 0.65 1.71 17.47
C LEU A 10 1.72 2.68 16.96
N LEU A 11 2.42 2.31 15.89
CA LEU A 11 3.49 3.10 15.29
C LEU A 11 2.98 4.18 14.32
N GLY A 12 1.66 4.35 14.17
CA GLY A 12 1.08 5.33 13.24
C GLY A 12 1.26 5.01 11.76
N LEU A 13 1.57 3.75 11.41
CA LEU A 13 1.75 3.33 10.02
C LEU A 13 0.42 3.03 9.33
N TRP A 14 0.37 3.28 8.03
CA TRP A 14 -0.73 2.90 7.19
C TRP A 14 -0.90 1.37 7.14
N VAL A 15 -2.13 0.93 7.40
CA VAL A 15 -2.57 -0.45 7.25
C VAL A 15 -4.03 -0.46 6.84
N LEU A 16 -4.45 -1.51 6.12
CA LEU A 16 -5.86 -1.66 5.79
C LEU A 16 -6.75 -1.72 7.04
N PRO A 17 -8.01 -1.22 6.94
CA PRO A 17 -8.97 -1.30 8.03
C PRO A 17 -9.10 -2.73 8.58
N PRO A 18 -9.28 -2.89 9.90
CA PRO A 18 -9.39 -4.21 10.50
C PRO A 18 -10.71 -4.86 10.10
N LYS A 19 -10.68 -5.85 9.19
CA LYS A 19 -11.82 -6.75 8.95
C LYS A 19 -11.55 -8.07 9.67
N ASN A 20 -12.22 -8.29 10.81
CA ASN A 20 -12.03 -9.47 11.66
C ASN A 20 -10.56 -9.71 12.06
N GLU A 21 -9.80 -8.63 12.30
CA GLU A 21 -8.37 -8.71 12.51
C GLU A 21 -8.05 -9.14 13.96
N SER A 22 -7.13 -10.10 14.09
CA SER A 22 -6.65 -10.58 15.40
C SER A 22 -5.41 -9.79 15.83
N ILE A 23 -5.29 -9.52 17.13
CA ILE A 23 -4.09 -8.90 17.70
C ILE A 23 -2.93 -9.86 17.50
N THR A 24 -1.87 -9.44 16.81
CA THR A 24 -0.70 -10.30 16.63
C THR A 24 0.26 -10.12 17.80
N LEU A 25 0.43 -11.18 18.60
CA LEU A 25 1.34 -11.20 19.73
C LEU A 25 2.54 -12.11 19.46
N VAL A 26 3.72 -11.59 19.81
CA VAL A 26 4.95 -12.36 19.90
C VAL A 26 5.26 -12.61 21.36
N ARG A 27 5.50 -13.88 21.70
CA ARG A 27 5.93 -14.30 23.03
C ARG A 27 7.44 -14.48 23.06
N LYS A 28 8.07 -14.09 24.18
CA LYS A 28 9.48 -14.35 24.46
C LYS A 28 9.76 -15.84 24.70
N SER A 29 8.76 -16.61 25.16
CA SER A 29 8.87 -18.05 25.36
C SER A 29 9.05 -18.79 24.02
N LYS A 30 9.88 -19.84 24.00
CA LYS A 30 10.01 -20.76 22.86
C LYS A 30 8.73 -21.58 22.60
N SER A 31 7.72 -21.50 23.46
CA SER A 31 6.44 -22.22 23.35
C SER A 31 5.23 -21.29 23.14
N LEU A 32 4.34 -21.71 22.24
CA LEU A 32 3.01 -21.11 22.09
C LEU A 32 2.08 -21.61 23.22
N PRO A 33 1.03 -20.85 23.60
CA PRO A 33 0.00 -21.38 24.49
C PRO A 33 -0.63 -22.63 23.89
N THR A 34 -1.09 -23.57 24.74
CA THR A 34 -1.91 -24.69 24.30
C THR A 34 -3.16 -24.17 23.59
N LYS A 35 -3.74 -24.95 22.66
CA LYS A 35 -4.94 -24.50 21.91
C LYS A 35 -6.08 -24.05 22.84
N ALA A 36 -6.25 -24.72 23.99
CA ALA A 36 -7.25 -24.36 25.00
C ALA A 36 -6.98 -23.01 25.71
N ALA A 37 -5.74 -22.54 25.72
CA ALA A 37 -5.33 -21.27 26.36
C ALA A 37 -5.14 -20.13 25.35
N GLN A 38 -5.46 -20.34 24.06
CA GLN A 38 -5.36 -19.29 23.05
C GLN A 38 -6.67 -18.50 22.99
N ASP A 39 -6.58 -17.19 23.18
CA ASP A 39 -7.70 -16.28 22.89
C ASP A 39 -7.91 -16.24 21.37
N PRO A 40 -9.14 -16.51 20.87
CA PRO A 40 -9.44 -16.52 19.44
C PRO A 40 -9.25 -15.14 18.76
N ARG A 41 -9.22 -14.05 19.54
CA ARG A 41 -8.94 -12.69 19.07
C ARG A 41 -7.44 -12.42 18.91
N VAL A 42 -6.58 -13.35 19.32
CA VAL A 42 -5.13 -13.18 19.34
C VAL A 42 -4.46 -14.18 18.40
N ARG A 43 -3.63 -13.67 17.50
CA ARG A 43 -2.74 -14.48 16.67
C ARG A 43 -1.37 -14.56 17.30
N TYR A 44 -1.07 -15.69 17.92
CA TYR A 44 0.25 -15.94 18.49
C TYR A 44 1.27 -16.32 17.42
N ARG A 45 2.42 -15.64 17.41
CA ARG A 45 3.55 -15.95 16.53
C ARG A 45 4.79 -16.26 17.34
N LYS A 46 5.52 -17.29 16.90
CA LYS A 46 6.88 -17.57 17.34
C LYS A 46 7.84 -16.94 16.35
N MET A 47 8.64 -15.99 16.80
CA MET A 47 9.69 -15.37 16.00
C MET A 47 10.86 -14.98 16.90
N TRP A 48 12.06 -15.00 16.32
CA TRP A 48 13.22 -14.42 16.98
C TRP A 48 13.16 -12.90 16.87
N LEU A 49 13.32 -12.23 18.01
CA LEU A 49 13.30 -10.78 18.15
C LEU A 49 14.45 -10.36 19.07
N PRO A 50 15.56 -9.91 18.47
CA PRO A 50 16.61 -9.19 19.17
C PRO A 50 16.09 -7.96 19.90
N ALA A 51 16.85 -7.47 20.87
CA ALA A 51 16.44 -6.32 21.69
C ALA A 51 16.25 -5.05 20.86
N GLU A 52 17.12 -4.83 19.88
CA GLU A 52 17.11 -3.72 18.92
C GLU A 52 15.86 -3.71 18.01
N HIS A 53 15.15 -4.84 17.89
CA HIS A 53 13.91 -4.94 17.12
C HIS A 53 12.67 -4.61 17.95
N ILE A 54 12.85 -4.26 19.22
CA ILE A 54 11.76 -4.04 20.16
C ILE A 54 11.82 -2.61 20.66
N VAL A 55 10.69 -1.91 20.55
CA VAL A 55 10.48 -0.58 21.11
C VAL A 55 9.36 -0.64 22.14
N ASP A 56 9.30 0.38 22.99
CA ASP A 56 8.16 0.65 23.85
C ASP A 56 7.35 1.81 23.26
N VAL A 57 6.05 1.61 23.10
CA VAL A 57 5.11 2.64 22.61
C VAL A 57 4.02 2.75 23.66
N ASP A 58 4.04 3.84 24.43
CA ASP A 58 3.08 4.12 25.51
C ASP A 58 2.90 2.95 26.50
N GLY A 59 4.00 2.32 26.93
CA GLY A 59 3.99 1.18 27.85
C GLY A 59 3.70 -0.17 27.18
N VAL A 60 3.49 -0.19 25.86
CA VAL A 60 3.27 -1.40 25.08
C VAL A 60 4.51 -1.75 24.28
N ARG A 61 5.14 -2.87 24.64
CA ARG A 61 6.24 -3.43 23.83
C ARG A 61 5.75 -3.83 22.44
N SER A 62 6.41 -3.30 21.42
CA SER A 62 6.10 -3.47 20.00
C SER A 62 7.37 -3.80 19.20
N THR A 63 7.21 -4.38 18.00
CA THR A 63 8.31 -4.39 17.02
C THR A 63 8.63 -2.97 16.57
N ASN A 64 9.89 -2.66 16.29
CA ASN A 64 10.27 -1.34 15.74
C ASN A 64 9.69 -1.14 14.32
N VAL A 65 9.80 0.07 13.75
CA VAL A 65 9.18 0.42 12.46
C VAL A 65 9.67 -0.47 11.32
N ALA A 66 11.00 -0.54 11.09
CA ALA A 66 11.57 -1.36 10.01
C ALA A 66 11.17 -2.84 10.13
N ARG A 67 11.24 -3.40 11.34
CA ARG A 67 10.81 -4.78 11.61
C ARG A 67 9.33 -4.96 11.31
N THR A 68 8.49 -4.02 11.72
CA THR A 68 7.04 -4.06 11.49
C THR A 68 6.70 -4.06 10.01
N CYS A 69 7.29 -3.17 9.22
CA CYS A 69 7.06 -3.10 7.78
C CYS A 69 7.48 -4.40 7.07
N VAL A 70 8.68 -4.91 7.38
CA VAL A 70 9.18 -6.19 6.82
C VAL A 70 8.33 -7.38 7.26
N ASP A 71 7.85 -7.37 8.50
CA ASP A 71 6.96 -8.39 9.05
C ASP A 71 5.59 -8.40 8.34
N ILE A 72 5.00 -7.23 8.06
CA ILE A 72 3.77 -7.12 7.27
C ILE A 72 4.00 -7.68 5.87
N ALA A 73 5.04 -7.21 5.17
CA ALA A 73 5.34 -7.65 3.83
C ALA A 73 5.56 -9.18 3.74
N ARG A 74 6.30 -9.78 4.68
CA ARG A 74 6.59 -11.22 4.63
C ARG A 74 5.45 -12.10 5.15
N MET A 75 4.59 -11.62 6.05
CA MET A 75 3.55 -12.46 6.69
C MET A 75 2.12 -12.20 6.19
N VAL A 76 1.85 -11.04 5.60
CA VAL A 76 0.52 -10.63 5.16
C VAL A 76 0.45 -10.72 3.64
N SER A 77 0.87 -9.67 2.93
CA SER A 77 0.77 -9.53 1.47
C SER A 77 1.89 -8.60 0.96
N LEU A 78 2.13 -8.60 -0.35
CA LEU A 78 3.12 -7.68 -0.95
C LEU A 78 2.60 -6.25 -0.84
N GLU A 79 1.31 -6.08 -1.11
CA GLU A 79 0.57 -4.85 -1.21
C GLU A 79 0.49 -4.11 0.13
N GLU A 80 0.14 -4.82 1.21
CA GLU A 80 0.16 -4.23 2.56
C GLU A 80 1.60 -3.99 3.05
N GLY A 81 2.57 -4.76 2.56
CA GLY A 81 3.99 -4.53 2.81
C GLY A 81 4.47 -3.21 2.22
N ILE A 82 4.18 -2.98 0.94
CA ILE A 82 4.48 -1.72 0.23
C ILE A 82 3.77 -0.56 0.94
N MET A 83 2.47 -0.68 1.25
CA MET A 83 1.73 0.35 2.00
C MET A 83 2.41 0.75 3.31
N ALA A 84 2.81 -0.23 4.12
CA ALA A 84 3.46 0.04 5.41
C ALA A 84 4.85 0.67 5.22
N MET A 85 5.60 0.28 4.19
CA MET A 85 6.91 0.85 3.87
C MET A 85 6.80 2.27 3.33
N ASP A 86 5.88 2.52 2.40
CA ASP A 86 5.59 3.85 1.86
C ASP A 86 5.20 4.81 2.98
N SER A 87 4.29 4.40 3.86
CA SER A 87 3.91 5.18 5.05
C SER A 87 5.11 5.54 5.93
N ALA A 88 5.97 4.56 6.21
CA ALA A 88 7.15 4.79 7.05
C ALA A 88 8.15 5.74 6.40
N LEU A 89 8.33 5.67 5.07
CA LEU A 89 9.20 6.56 4.30
C LEU A 89 8.63 7.98 4.20
N VAL A 90 7.33 8.11 3.90
CA VAL A 90 6.61 9.40 3.85
C VAL A 90 6.72 10.14 5.18
N HIS A 91 6.54 9.42 6.29
CA HIS A 91 6.67 9.97 7.65
C HIS A 91 8.11 10.03 8.17
N LYS A 92 9.11 9.67 7.35
CA LYS A 92 10.55 9.67 7.70
C LYS A 92 10.86 8.88 8.98
N LEU A 93 10.10 7.82 9.24
CA LEU A 93 10.28 6.94 10.39
C LEU A 93 11.37 5.88 10.14
N VAL A 94 11.69 5.65 8.88
CA VAL A 94 12.80 4.80 8.41
C VAL A 94 13.37 5.34 7.11
N THR A 95 14.57 4.89 6.78
CA THR A 95 15.21 5.02 5.47
C THR A 95 15.09 3.74 4.65
N HIS A 96 15.36 3.85 3.35
CA HIS A 96 15.41 2.67 2.47
C HIS A 96 16.54 1.69 2.88
N ASP A 97 17.67 2.22 3.36
CA ASP A 97 18.79 1.42 3.85
C ASP A 97 18.43 0.62 5.10
N GLU A 98 17.67 1.21 6.04
CA GLU A 98 17.19 0.49 7.23
C GLU A 98 16.22 -0.63 6.87
N LEU A 99 15.33 -0.41 5.90
CA LEU A 99 14.44 -1.46 5.38
C LEU A 99 15.22 -2.59 4.71
N SER A 100 16.21 -2.24 3.87
CA SER A 100 17.10 -3.20 3.22
C SER A 100 17.93 -3.99 4.24
N GLY A 101 18.49 -3.32 5.24
CA GLY A 101 19.23 -3.93 6.35
C GLY A 101 18.37 -4.90 7.15
N MET A 102 17.12 -4.53 7.48
CA MET A 102 16.19 -5.41 8.18
C MET A 102 15.89 -6.69 7.38
N VAL A 103 15.72 -6.57 6.06
CA VAL A 103 15.52 -7.73 5.18
C VAL A 103 16.73 -8.65 5.14
N LEU A 104 17.96 -8.11 5.18
CA LEU A 104 19.19 -8.90 5.24
C LEU A 104 19.31 -9.66 6.57
N GLN A 105 19.02 -9.01 7.69
CA GLN A 105 19.02 -9.65 9.01
C GLN A 105 17.98 -10.77 9.12
N LEU A 106 16.87 -10.66 8.38
CA LEU A 106 15.81 -11.67 8.29
C LEU A 106 15.95 -12.61 7.07
N SER A 107 17.13 -12.70 6.47
CA SER A 107 17.37 -13.44 5.21
C SER A 107 16.91 -14.90 5.18
N ARG A 108 16.79 -15.56 6.33
CA ARG A 108 16.30 -16.96 6.46
C ARG A 108 14.83 -17.07 6.88
N ALA A 109 14.14 -15.94 7.08
CA ALA A 109 12.75 -15.93 7.50
C ALA A 109 11.82 -16.38 6.35
N LYS A 110 10.77 -17.15 6.70
CA LYS A 110 9.72 -17.49 5.75
C LYS A 110 9.08 -16.21 5.18
N GLY A 111 8.92 -16.17 3.86
CA GLY A 111 8.30 -15.06 3.13
C GLY A 111 9.23 -13.89 2.83
N ILE A 112 10.54 -14.00 3.12
CA ILE A 112 11.48 -12.89 2.96
C ILE A 112 11.63 -12.41 1.51
N ALA A 113 11.45 -13.29 0.52
CA ALA A 113 11.47 -12.92 -0.89
C ALA A 113 10.41 -11.85 -1.22
N ARG A 114 9.21 -11.97 -0.63
CA ARG A 114 8.15 -10.97 -0.77
C ARG A 114 8.49 -9.64 -0.11
N ALA A 115 9.17 -9.69 1.04
CA ALA A 115 9.66 -8.46 1.69
C ALA A 115 10.79 -7.78 0.90
N ARG A 116 11.71 -8.54 0.29
CA ARG A 116 12.71 -7.99 -0.64
C ARG A 116 12.04 -7.23 -1.78
N LEU A 117 11.02 -7.85 -2.38
CA LEU A 117 10.24 -7.23 -3.44
C LEU A 117 9.52 -5.97 -2.95
N ALA A 118 8.92 -6.00 -1.77
CA ALA A 118 8.28 -4.83 -1.17
C ALA A 118 9.26 -3.66 -0.98
N VAL A 119 10.48 -3.92 -0.47
CA VAL A 119 11.52 -2.90 -0.31
C VAL A 119 11.95 -2.32 -1.65
N GLN A 120 12.09 -3.15 -2.68
CA GLN A 120 12.44 -2.68 -4.04
C GLN A 120 11.40 -1.69 -4.59
N PHE A 121 10.12 -1.90 -4.26
CA PHE A 121 9.03 -1.05 -4.74
C PHE A 121 8.57 0.01 -3.72
N ALA A 122 9.19 0.10 -2.54
CA ALA A 122 8.83 1.12 -1.55
C ALA A 122 9.13 2.53 -2.09
N SER A 123 8.24 3.48 -1.81
CA SER A 123 8.30 4.85 -2.31
C SER A 123 7.88 5.85 -1.24
N ALA A 124 8.61 6.96 -1.15
CA ALA A 124 8.27 8.08 -0.27
C ALA A 124 7.28 9.08 -0.92
N LEU A 125 6.73 8.75 -2.09
CA LEU A 125 5.91 9.68 -2.89
C LEU A 125 4.39 9.47 -2.73
N ALA A 126 3.95 8.36 -2.13
CA ALA A 126 2.51 8.11 -1.99
C ALA A 126 1.87 9.14 -1.06
N GLU A 127 0.69 9.66 -1.42
CA GLU A 127 -0.03 10.66 -0.61
C GLU A 127 -1.12 10.02 0.25
N SER A 128 -1.45 8.75 -0.01
CA SER A 128 -2.44 8.01 0.76
C SER A 128 -2.17 6.50 0.87
N PRO A 129 -2.76 5.82 1.88
CA PRO A 129 -2.70 4.36 2.00
C PRO A 129 -3.26 3.62 0.78
N TYR A 130 -4.32 4.14 0.16
CA TYR A 130 -5.01 3.45 -0.93
C TYR A 130 -4.30 3.60 -2.27
N GLU A 131 -3.57 4.70 -2.49
CA GLU A 131 -2.62 4.80 -3.60
C GLU A 131 -1.51 3.75 -3.50
N SER A 132 -0.92 3.63 -2.32
CA SER A 132 0.12 2.63 -2.04
C SER A 132 -0.42 1.21 -2.24
N TYR A 133 -1.66 0.97 -1.78
CA TYR A 133 -2.34 -0.31 -1.94
C TYR A 133 -2.61 -0.66 -3.41
N ALA A 134 -3.19 0.28 -4.17
CA ALA A 134 -3.48 0.12 -5.59
C ALA A 134 -2.19 -0.18 -6.35
N ARG A 135 -1.13 0.59 -6.10
CA ARG A 135 0.21 0.34 -6.67
C ARG A 135 0.72 -1.05 -6.34
N GLY A 136 0.57 -1.46 -5.08
CA GLY A 136 0.89 -2.81 -4.63
C GLY A 136 0.14 -3.90 -5.41
N ILE A 137 -1.18 -3.74 -5.63
CA ILE A 137 -1.99 -4.68 -6.42
C ILE A 137 -1.41 -4.82 -7.83
N LEU A 138 -1.13 -3.69 -8.50
CA LEU A 138 -0.59 -3.71 -9.86
C LEU A 138 0.74 -4.46 -9.94
N ILE A 139 1.64 -4.22 -8.99
CA ILE A 139 2.94 -4.89 -8.89
C ILE A 139 2.75 -6.40 -8.64
N ALA A 140 1.88 -6.77 -7.70
CA ALA A 140 1.61 -8.17 -7.36
C ALA A 140 1.03 -8.96 -8.53
N GLU A 141 0.24 -8.31 -9.38
CA GLU A 141 -0.40 -8.90 -10.56
C GLU A 141 0.45 -8.80 -11.84
N GLY A 142 1.65 -8.21 -11.77
CA GLY A 142 2.53 -8.01 -12.92
C GLY A 142 1.94 -7.08 -13.99
N LEU A 143 1.14 -6.09 -13.59
CA LEU A 143 0.47 -5.16 -14.49
C LEU A 143 1.36 -3.96 -14.81
N GLY A 144 1.99 -4.04 -15.98
CA GLY A 144 2.91 -3.01 -16.46
C GLY A 144 4.35 -3.27 -16.03
N SER A 145 5.27 -2.66 -16.76
CA SER A 145 6.73 -2.73 -16.49
C SER A 145 7.22 -1.56 -15.63
N LYS A 146 6.53 -0.42 -15.72
CA LYS A 146 6.87 0.82 -15.03
C LYS A 146 5.60 1.38 -14.39
N ILE A 147 5.60 1.52 -13.07
CA ILE A 147 4.47 2.08 -12.31
C ILE A 147 5.00 3.24 -11.45
N ILE A 148 4.56 4.45 -11.76
CA ILE A 148 5.05 5.69 -11.13
C ILE A 148 3.94 6.24 -10.25
N ALA A 149 4.24 6.49 -8.98
CA ALA A 149 3.35 7.22 -8.07
C ALA A 149 3.48 8.74 -8.28
N GLN A 150 2.37 9.46 -8.12
CA GLN A 150 2.32 10.93 -8.21
C GLN A 150 2.90 11.46 -9.53
N TYR A 151 2.53 10.81 -10.64
CA TYR A 151 3.02 11.14 -11.97
C TYR A 151 2.57 12.54 -12.39
N SER A 152 3.52 13.39 -12.77
CA SER A 152 3.27 14.77 -13.15
C SER A 152 3.47 14.98 -14.65
N PHE A 153 2.49 15.61 -15.27
CA PHE A 153 2.52 16.06 -16.66
C PHE A 153 3.22 17.41 -16.78
N ALA A 154 3.75 17.73 -17.96
CA ALA A 154 4.46 18.99 -18.22
C ALA A 154 3.61 20.26 -18.00
N ASN A 155 2.28 20.13 -18.09
CA ASN A 155 1.32 21.20 -17.85
C ASN A 155 0.98 21.40 -16.35
N GLY A 156 1.61 20.65 -15.45
CA GLY A 156 1.40 20.72 -14.00
C GLY A 156 0.25 19.86 -13.46
N TYR A 157 -0.50 19.16 -14.31
CA TYR A 157 -1.44 18.15 -13.80
C TYR A 157 -0.66 16.98 -13.21
N ARG A 158 -1.19 16.41 -12.12
CA ARG A 158 -0.62 15.22 -11.47
C ARG A 158 -1.69 14.15 -11.34
N VAL A 159 -1.33 12.88 -11.43
CA VAL A 159 -2.23 11.74 -11.21
C VAL A 159 -1.59 10.78 -10.23
N ASP A 160 -2.41 9.99 -9.53
CA ASP A 160 -1.92 9.15 -8.45
C ASP A 160 -0.97 8.05 -8.93
N LEU A 161 -1.32 7.38 -10.03
CA LEU A 161 -0.48 6.36 -10.64
C LEU A 161 -0.44 6.51 -12.16
N CYS A 162 0.74 6.25 -12.74
CA CYS A 162 0.90 6.08 -14.17
C CYS A 162 1.62 4.76 -14.48
N ILE A 163 1.09 4.01 -15.44
CA ILE A 163 1.58 2.70 -15.86
C ILE A 163 2.05 2.78 -17.32
N ASP A 164 3.29 2.38 -17.58
CA ASP A 164 3.91 2.30 -18.92
C ASP A 164 3.74 3.57 -19.78
N ASP A 165 3.68 4.74 -19.12
CA ASP A 165 3.41 6.04 -19.74
C ASP A 165 2.17 5.99 -20.68
N ALA A 166 1.13 5.24 -20.27
CA ALA A 166 0.00 4.85 -21.12
C ALA A 166 -1.36 4.85 -20.39
N VAL A 167 -1.41 4.32 -19.17
CA VAL A 167 -2.63 4.26 -18.37
C VAL A 167 -2.39 5.05 -17.09
N VAL A 168 -3.31 5.95 -16.75
CA VAL A 168 -3.31 6.64 -15.47
C VAL A 168 -4.45 6.16 -14.60
N ILE A 169 -4.20 6.08 -13.31
CA ILE A 169 -5.22 5.70 -12.32
C ILE A 169 -5.32 6.83 -11.30
N GLU A 170 -6.54 7.24 -10.98
CA GLU A 170 -6.85 8.07 -9.82
C GLU A 170 -7.60 7.25 -8.77
N ILE A 171 -7.24 7.45 -7.50
CA ILE A 171 -7.86 6.79 -6.36
C ILE A 171 -8.75 7.82 -5.66
N ASP A 172 -10.03 7.79 -5.99
CA ASP A 172 -11.01 8.71 -5.43
C ASP A 172 -11.26 8.33 -3.96
N GLY A 173 -10.61 9.05 -3.04
CA GLY A 173 -11.01 9.07 -1.64
C GLY A 173 -12.50 9.43 -1.53
N HIS A 174 -13.17 9.05 -0.44
CA HIS A 174 -14.62 9.22 -0.22
C HIS A 174 -15.15 10.69 -0.21
N VAL A 175 -14.46 11.63 -0.85
CA VAL A 175 -14.89 13.00 -1.13
C VAL A 175 -14.93 13.09 -2.65
N LYS A 176 -16.10 13.09 -3.28
CA LYS A 176 -16.93 14.28 -3.48
C LYS A 176 -18.39 13.87 -3.68
N TYR A 177 -19.30 14.82 -3.44
CA TYR A 177 -20.78 14.73 -3.50
C TYR A 177 -21.51 14.43 -2.19
N ASP A 178 -20.99 14.90 -1.06
CA ASP A 178 -21.79 15.20 0.14
C ASP A 178 -22.41 16.63 0.09
N GLY A 179 -22.47 17.25 -1.11
CA GLY A 179 -23.13 18.53 -1.35
C GLY A 179 -22.48 19.74 -0.68
N THR A 180 -21.34 19.58 -0.02
CA THR A 180 -20.66 20.62 0.76
C THR A 180 -19.24 20.89 0.25
N THR A 181 -19.07 20.93 -1.09
CA THR A 181 -17.81 21.43 -1.67
C THR A 181 -17.76 22.95 -1.53
N TYR A 182 -17.18 23.40 -0.41
CA TYR A 182 -16.64 24.73 -0.14
C TYR A 182 -16.73 25.73 -1.31
N GLY A 183 -17.77 26.56 -1.32
CA GLY A 183 -17.80 27.87 -2.00
C GLY A 183 -17.70 27.92 -3.53
N LYS A 184 -17.67 26.78 -4.25
CA LYS A 184 -17.72 26.76 -5.73
C LYS A 184 -18.99 26.07 -6.21
N PRO A 185 -19.65 26.58 -7.27
CA PRO A 185 -20.79 25.88 -7.86
C PRO A 185 -20.38 24.46 -8.27
N VAL A 186 -21.19 23.47 -7.90
CA VAL A 186 -20.97 22.04 -8.23
C VAL A 186 -20.68 21.85 -9.73
N ASP A 187 -21.37 22.63 -10.58
CA ASP A 187 -21.18 22.62 -12.03
C ASP A 187 -19.76 23.03 -12.48
N GLU A 188 -19.11 23.97 -11.79
CA GLU A 188 -17.74 24.38 -12.11
C GLU A 188 -16.73 23.27 -11.79
N VAL A 189 -16.93 22.57 -10.67
CA VAL A 189 -16.08 21.43 -10.28
C VAL A 189 -16.19 20.30 -11.30
N ILE A 190 -17.43 19.93 -11.67
CA ILE A 190 -17.69 18.89 -12.67
C ILE A 190 -17.08 19.29 -14.03
N ARG A 191 -17.24 20.54 -14.45
CA ARG A 191 -16.65 21.04 -15.70
C ARG A 191 -15.12 20.98 -15.68
N ALA A 192 -14.49 21.39 -14.58
CA ALA A 192 -13.04 21.35 -14.44
C ALA A 192 -12.50 19.91 -14.46
N GLU A 193 -13.16 18.97 -13.78
CA GLU A 193 -12.77 17.55 -13.81
C GLU A 193 -12.89 16.95 -15.21
N ARG A 194 -13.99 17.21 -15.93
CA ARG A 194 -14.16 16.78 -17.32
C ARG A 194 -13.12 17.36 -18.26
N GLN A 195 -12.77 18.64 -18.09
CA GLN A 195 -11.72 19.28 -18.90
C GLN A 195 -10.35 18.64 -18.65
N ARG A 196 -10.02 18.34 -17.39
CA ARG A 196 -8.79 17.64 -17.02
C ARG A 196 -8.72 16.24 -17.61
N GLU A 197 -9.79 15.47 -17.49
CA GLU A 197 -9.85 14.11 -18.06
C GLU A 197 -9.69 14.13 -19.58
N LYS A 198 -10.45 14.99 -20.26
CA LYS A 198 -10.33 15.17 -21.72
C LYS A 198 -8.91 15.56 -22.13
N HIS A 199 -8.25 16.42 -21.36
CA HIS A 199 -6.88 16.81 -21.62
C HIS A 199 -5.93 15.62 -21.54
N ILE A 200 -6.01 14.83 -20.46
CA ILE A 200 -5.16 13.64 -20.28
C ILE A 200 -5.41 12.60 -21.39
N GLN A 201 -6.67 12.41 -21.79
CA GLN A 201 -7.04 11.53 -22.90
C GLN A 201 -6.48 12.02 -24.25
N ASN A 202 -6.49 13.33 -24.51
CA ASN A 202 -5.89 13.90 -25.72
C ASN A 202 -4.36 13.71 -25.79
N LEU A 203 -3.69 13.54 -24.64
CA LEU A 203 -2.28 13.15 -24.57
C LEU A 203 -2.05 11.66 -24.85
N GLY A 204 -3.11 10.91 -25.16
CA GLY A 204 -3.06 9.49 -25.51
C GLY A 204 -3.14 8.53 -24.32
N PHE A 205 -3.43 9.04 -23.12
CA PHE A 205 -3.55 8.22 -21.92
C PHE A 205 -4.98 7.67 -21.76
N VAL A 206 -5.08 6.44 -21.27
CA VAL A 206 -6.35 5.91 -20.73
C VAL A 206 -6.44 6.31 -19.27
N VAL A 207 -7.57 6.91 -18.88
CA VAL A 207 -7.86 7.29 -17.49
C VAL A 207 -8.77 6.24 -16.87
N LEU A 208 -8.37 5.69 -15.72
CA LEU A 208 -9.18 4.81 -14.89
C LEU A 208 -9.31 5.42 -13.49
N ARG A 209 -10.43 5.16 -12.82
CA ARG A 209 -10.69 5.66 -11.46
C ARG A 209 -11.24 4.55 -10.60
N TYR A 210 -10.75 4.48 -9.36
CA TYR A 210 -11.18 3.47 -8.40
C TYR A 210 -11.33 4.09 -7.02
N SER A 211 -12.44 3.79 -6.36
CA SER A 211 -12.61 4.05 -4.94
C SER A 211 -11.85 3.02 -4.08
N PRO A 212 -11.51 3.37 -2.82
CA PRO A 212 -11.02 2.41 -1.84
C PRO A 212 -11.88 1.15 -1.71
N SER A 213 -13.22 1.27 -1.80
CA SER A 213 -14.14 0.13 -1.73
C SER A 213 -13.91 -0.85 -2.88
N GLU A 214 -13.77 -0.36 -4.10
CA GLU A 214 -13.54 -1.19 -5.28
C GLU A 214 -12.18 -1.91 -5.19
N LEU A 215 -11.13 -1.23 -4.72
CA LEU A 215 -9.83 -1.85 -4.48
C LEU A 215 -9.88 -2.99 -3.45
N LEU A 216 -10.72 -2.86 -2.42
CA LEU A 216 -10.80 -3.82 -1.32
C LEU A 216 -11.72 -5.01 -1.63
N TYR A 217 -12.81 -4.78 -2.35
CA TYR A 217 -13.89 -5.76 -2.49
C TYR A 217 -14.10 -6.24 -3.92
N GLU A 218 -13.57 -5.51 -4.92
CA GLU A 218 -13.76 -5.80 -6.35
C GLU A 218 -12.44 -5.98 -7.09
N ARG A 219 -11.39 -6.40 -6.38
CA ARG A 219 -10.04 -6.59 -6.92
C ARG A 219 -10.00 -7.33 -8.26
N PRO A 220 -10.71 -8.46 -8.48
CA PRO A 220 -10.68 -9.13 -9.79
C PRO A 220 -11.15 -8.26 -10.95
N ARG A 221 -12.14 -7.39 -10.71
CA ARG A 221 -12.65 -6.44 -11.71
C ARG A 221 -11.63 -5.33 -11.98
N VAL A 222 -11.08 -4.71 -10.93
CA VAL A 222 -10.02 -3.68 -11.06
C VAL A 222 -8.84 -4.21 -11.89
N VAL A 223 -8.36 -5.41 -11.56
CA VAL A 223 -7.23 -6.05 -12.27
C VAL A 223 -7.57 -6.34 -13.72
N SER A 224 -8.79 -6.82 -14.02
CA SER A 224 -9.19 -7.15 -15.40
C SER A 224 -9.32 -5.91 -16.28
N GLU A 225 -9.88 -4.82 -15.75
CA GLU A 225 -10.02 -3.54 -16.44
C GLU A 225 -8.66 -2.90 -16.74
N VAL A 226 -7.76 -2.83 -15.75
CA VAL A 226 -6.41 -2.30 -15.96
C VAL A 226 -5.65 -3.14 -17.00
N ARG A 227 -5.76 -4.48 -16.92
CA ARG A 227 -5.15 -5.38 -17.90
C ARG A 227 -5.69 -5.16 -19.32
N ALA A 228 -7.01 -4.98 -19.45
CA ALA A 228 -7.65 -4.70 -20.73
C ALA A 228 -7.19 -3.36 -21.30
N ALA A 229 -7.12 -2.32 -20.48
CA ALA A 229 -6.62 -1.00 -20.87
C ALA A 229 -5.17 -1.06 -21.38
N LEU A 230 -4.28 -1.71 -20.62
CA LEU A 230 -2.88 -1.88 -21.04
C LEU A 230 -2.75 -2.66 -22.36
N LYS A 231 -3.55 -3.72 -22.53
CA LYS A 231 -3.57 -4.50 -23.78
C LYS A 231 -4.04 -3.64 -24.96
N ALA A 232 -5.10 -2.86 -24.78
CA ALA A 232 -5.63 -1.99 -25.83
C ALA A 232 -4.61 -0.92 -26.25
N VAL A 233 -3.91 -0.29 -25.30
CA VAL A 233 -2.88 0.71 -25.62
C VAL A 233 -1.70 0.07 -26.35
N ARG A 234 -1.23 -1.11 -25.93
CA ARG A 234 -0.14 -1.83 -26.63
C ARG A 234 -0.48 -2.16 -28.07
N LEU A 235 -1.72 -2.60 -28.34
CA LEU A 235 -2.19 -2.86 -29.69
C LEU A 235 -2.21 -1.59 -30.56
N ARG A 236 -2.70 -0.47 -30.02
CA ARG A 236 -2.71 0.82 -30.74
C ARG A 236 -1.32 1.37 -31.04
N ARG A 237 -0.32 1.11 -30.20
CA ARG A 237 1.07 1.55 -30.41
C ARG A 237 1.86 0.67 -31.38
N SER A 238 1.38 -0.54 -31.66
CA SER A 238 2.05 -1.51 -32.53
C SER A 238 1.47 -1.53 -33.95
N ALA A 239 0.40 -0.76 -34.20
CA ALA A 239 -0.27 -0.61 -35.48
C ALA A 239 0.17 0.72 -36.13
#